data_AF-A0A965RNX7-F1
#
_entry.id   AF-A0A965RNX7-F1
#
_cell.length_a   1.000
_cell.length_b   1.000
_cell.length_c   1.000
_cell.angle_alpha   90.00
_cell.angle_beta   90.00
_cell.angle_gamma   90.00
#
_symmetry.space_group_name_H-M   'P 1'
#
loop_
_entity.id
_entity.type
_entity.pdbx_description
1 polymer ?
#
loop_
_entity_poly.entity_id
_entity_poly.type
_entity_poly.pdbx_seq_one_letter_code
_entity_poly.pdbx_strand_id
1 'polypeptide(L)' 'TETQNPNLYRLLKVFGEKTGTPVLINTSFNLRGEPIVCSPDDAVSCFKTSDLDALAIEDYWVEK' A
#
# COMPACT_ATOMS: atom_id res chain seq x y z
N THR A 1 7.39 4.37 14.15
CA THR A 1 6.60 4.99 15.24
C THR A 1 5.58 5.96 14.65
N GLU A 2 4.65 6.48 15.44
CA GLU A 2 3.70 7.50 15.00
C GLU A 2 4.40 8.75 14.41
N THR A 3 5.54 9.14 14.98
CA THR A 3 6.34 10.28 14.51
C THR A 3 7.12 10.01 13.22
N GLN A 4 7.43 8.75 12.88
CA GLN A 4 8.21 8.41 11.68
C GLN A 4 7.32 8.24 10.44
N ASN A 5 6.14 7.63 10.58
CA ASN A 5 5.19 7.45 9.50
C ASN A 5 3.76 7.38 10.09
N PRO A 6 3.09 8.54 10.26
CA PRO A 6 1.81 8.60 10.96
C PRO A 6 0.70 7.84 10.22
N ASN A 7 0.71 7.85 8.88
CA ASN A 7 -0.29 7.15 8.08
C ASN A 7 -0.17 5.63 8.23
N LEU A 8 1.04 5.08 8.08
CA LEU A 8 1.29 3.65 8.28
C LEU A 8 1.02 3.24 9.73
N TYR A 9 1.38 4.07 10.70
CA TYR A 9 1.10 3.80 12.12
C TYR A 9 -0.40 3.71 12.38
N ARG A 10 -1.19 4.66 11.86
CA ARG A 10 -2.65 4.65 11.98
C ARG A 10 -3.26 3.42 11.31
N LEU A 11 -2.78 3.03 10.13
CA LEU A 11 -3.22 1.83 9.43
C LEU A 11 -3.00 0.57 10.29
N LEU A 12 -1.78 0.36 10.79
CA LEU A 12 -1.46 -0.80 11.62
C LEU A 12 -2.25 -0.83 12.94
N LYS A 13 -2.48 0.34 13.55
CA LYS A 13 -3.31 0.47 14.75
C LYS A 13 -4.75 0.03 14.50
N VAL A 14 -5.41 0.61 13.49
CA VAL A 14 -6.80 0.25 13.14
C VAL A 14 -6.90 -1.20 12.67
N PHE A 15 -5.89 -1.70 11.95
CA PHE A 15 -5.83 -3.11 11.57
C PHE A 15 -5.76 -4.01 12.82
N GLY A 16 -4.89 -3.72 13.78
CA GLY A 16 -4.80 -4.46 15.04
C GLY A 16 -6.06 -4.41 15.89
N GLU A 17 -6.75 -3.26 15.92
CA GLU A 17 -8.06 -3.13 16.59
C GLU A 17 -9.12 -4.07 15.98
N LYS A 18 -9.03 -4.34 14.67
CA LYS A 18 -9.97 -5.22 13.94
C LYS A 18 -9.58 -6.70 13.97
N THR A 19 -8.29 -7.01 13.93
CA THR A 19 -7.79 -8.38 13.73
C THR A 19 -7.13 -9.00 14.97
N GLY A 20 -6.88 -8.19 16.01
CA GLY A 20 -6.13 -8.60 17.19
C GLY A 20 -4.60 -8.60 17.00
N THR A 21 -4.09 -8.39 15.77
CA THR A 21 -2.66 -8.37 15.47
C THR A 21 -2.30 -7.18 14.56
N PRO A 22 -1.55 -6.17 15.04
CA PRO A 22 -1.23 -4.96 14.28
C PRO A 22 -0.03 -5.15 13.32
N VAL A 23 -0.06 -6.20 12.48
CA VAL A 23 1.06 -6.57 11.59
C VAL A 23 0.55 -6.83 10.17
N LEU A 24 1.27 -6.30 9.18
CA LEU A 24 1.02 -6.51 7.75
C LEU A 24 2.31 -6.98 7.05
N ILE A 25 2.15 -7.69 5.93
CA ILE A 25 3.25 -7.99 5.02
C ILE A 25 3.50 -6.75 4.15
N ASN A 26 4.74 -6.30 4.10
CA ASN A 26 5.19 -5.20 3.25
C ASN A 26 6.19 -5.73 2.23
N THR A 27 5.85 -5.66 0.95
CA THR A 27 6.70 -6.08 -0.18
C THR A 27 6.87 -4.92 -1.15
N SER A 28 7.89 -4.98 -2.02
CA SER A 28 8.09 -3.97 -3.05
C SER A 28 6.86 -3.82 -3.92
N PHE A 29 6.43 -2.58 -4.16
CA PHE A 29 5.38 -2.31 -5.12
C PHE A 29 5.99 -2.20 -6.52
N ASN A 30 6.00 -3.33 -7.22
CA ASN A 30 6.47 -3.51 -8.59
C ASN A 30 5.94 -4.81 -9.18
N LEU A 31 6.09 -4.98 -10.49
CA LEU A 31 5.99 -6.29 -11.13
C LEU A 31 7.35 -7.00 -11.12
N ARG A 32 7.32 -8.32 -11.34
CA ARG A 32 8.52 -9.14 -11.36
C ARG A 32 9.47 -8.68 -12.48
N GLY A 33 10.65 -8.22 -12.10
CA GLY A 33 11.68 -7.73 -13.03
C GLY A 33 11.65 -6.23 -13.26
N GLU A 34 10.70 -5.50 -12.65
CA GLU A 34 10.59 -4.05 -12.73
C GLU A 34 11.13 -3.36 -11.45
N PRO A 35 11.62 -2.11 -11.56
CA PRO A 35 11.96 -1.30 -10.39
C PRO A 35 10.71 -0.96 -9.56
N ILE A 36 10.92 -0.54 -8.32
CA ILE A 36 9.84 0.03 -7.47
C ILE A 36 9.28 1.28 -8.15
N VAL A 37 7.97 1.45 -8.09
CA VAL A 37 7.27 2.62 -8.64
C VAL A 37 7.77 3.93 -8.01
N CYS A 38 7.92 4.98 -8.83
CA CYS A 38 8.44 6.28 -8.37
C CYS A 38 7.52 7.46 -8.73
N SER A 39 6.44 7.22 -9.48
CA SER A 39 5.45 8.23 -9.87
C SER A 39 4.02 7.70 -9.75
N PRO A 40 3.00 8.58 -9.66
CA PRO A 40 1.60 8.15 -9.70
C PRO A 40 1.25 7.36 -10.97
N ASP A 41 1.82 7.74 -12.12
CA ASP A 41 1.64 7.02 -13.38
C ASP A 41 2.21 5.60 -13.32
N ASP A 42 3.40 5.41 -12.73
CA ASP A 42 3.99 4.08 -12.51
C ASP A 42 3.09 3.22 -11.61
N ALA A 43 2.60 3.79 -10.51
CA ALA A 43 1.74 3.11 -9.55
C ALA A 43 0.41 2.68 -10.19
N VAL A 44 -0.21 3.55 -10.99
CA VAL A 44 -1.44 3.24 -11.73
C VAL A 44 -1.19 2.18 -12.81
N SER A 45 -0.07 2.27 -13.53
CA SER A 45 0.31 1.28 -14.55
C SER A 45 0.53 -0.09 -13.92
N CYS A 46 1.36 -0.17 -12.86
CA CYS A 46 1.62 -1.39 -12.10
C CYS A 46 0.36 -1.97 -11.46
N PHE A 47 -0.54 -1.12 -10.94
CA PHE A 47 -1.81 -1.56 -10.37
C PHE A 47 -2.70 -2.22 -11.43
N LYS A 48 -2.86 -1.59 -12.60
CA LYS A 48 -3.68 -2.11 -13.71
C LYS A 48 -3.21 -3.47 -14.22
N THR A 49 -1.91 -3.72 -14.20
CA THR A 49 -1.28 -4.94 -14.75
C THR A 49 -1.00 -6.04 -13.71
N SER A 50 -1.12 -5.73 -12.42
CA SER A 50 -0.99 -6.70 -11.32
C SER A 50 -2.32 -7.38 -10.97
N ASP A 51 -2.29 -8.32 -10.03
CA ASP A 51 -3.48 -8.95 -9.45
C ASP A 51 -3.95 -8.28 -8.13
N LEU A 52 -3.44 -7.09 -7.82
CA LEU A 52 -3.86 -6.35 -6.61
C LEU A 52 -5.33 -5.94 -6.69
N ASP A 53 -6.04 -6.04 -5.56
CA ASP A 53 -7.48 -5.71 -5.47
C ASP A 53 -7.74 -4.19 -5.41
N ALA A 54 -6.88 -3.45 -4.72
CA ALA A 54 -7.02 -2.02 -4.52
C ALA A 54 -5.68 -1.27 -4.52
N LEU A 55 -5.74 0.02 -4.86
CA LEU A 55 -4.63 0.96 -4.85
C LEU A 55 -5.01 2.20 -4.03
N ALA A 56 -4.22 2.49 -3.01
CA ALA A 56 -4.26 3.74 -2.27
C ALA A 56 -3.08 4.63 -2.68
N ILE A 57 -3.36 5.83 -3.18
CA ILE A 57 -2.37 6.86 -3.49
C ILE A 57 -2.85 8.18 -2.89
N GLU A 58 -2.12 8.68 -1.90
CA GLU A 58 -2.52 9.85 -1.12
C GLU A 58 -3.97 9.72 -0.62
N ASP A 59 -4.84 10.67 -0.94
CA ASP A 59 -6.25 10.68 -0.54
C ASP A 59 -7.19 9.92 -1.51
N TYR A 60 -6.63 9.19 -2.48
CA TYR A 60 -7.39 8.45 -3.48
C TYR A 60 -7.37 6.95 -3.20
N TRP A 61 -8.54 6.34 -3.40
CA TRP A 61 -8.75 4.90 -3.30
C TRP A 61 -9.35 4.39 -4.62
N VAL A 62 -8.72 3.38 -5.21
CA VAL A 62 -9.13 2.78 -6.49
C VAL A 62 -9.28 1.27 -6.30
N GLU A 63 -10.39 0.72 -6.78
CA GLU A 63 -10.69 -0.72 -6.78
C GLU A 63 -10.83 -1.22 -8.22
N LYS A 64 -10.59 -2.52 -8.45
CA LYS A 64 -10.82 -3.18 -9.73
C LYS A 64 -12.25 -3.69 -9.90
#